data_AF-A0A265NCF9-F1
#
_entry.id   AF-A0A265NCF9-F1
#
_cell.length_a   1.000
_cell.length_b   1.000
_cell.length_c   1.000
_cell.angle_alpha   90.00
_cell.angle_beta   90.00
_cell.angle_gamma   90.00
#
_symmetry.space_group_name_H-M   'P 1'
#
loop_
_entity.id
_entity.type
_entity.pdbx_description
1 polymer ?
#
loop_
_entity_poly.entity_id
_entity_poly.type
_entity_poly.pdbx_seq_one_letter_code
_entity_poly.pdbx_strand_id
1 'polypeptide(L)'
;MLLYTKIKKINSNGFTLIEIIASIAILGLVIAVFLPIFPQMMSWSKNADNELVASNLLSQVANDIKENEVIFNDIKINLVEDHHYNCERNQTYSIQRDALDTLPDYDLNKSSYDVAVEVCQSNEYKEKELGLYRTHIKIQAGNPEKTISDTYFYLTEDGGTNEEI
;
A
#
# COMPACT_ATOMS: atom_id res chain seq x y z
N MET A 1 65.05 -11.76 -56.15
CA MET A 1 64.31 -11.87 -54.88
C MET A 1 62.86 -11.49 -55.15
N LEU A 2 62.03 -12.48 -55.52
CA LEU A 2 60.61 -12.25 -55.82
C LEU A 2 59.82 -12.29 -54.51
N LEU A 3 59.25 -11.14 -54.13
CA LEU A 3 58.34 -11.00 -52.99
C LEU A 3 57.00 -11.64 -53.35
N TYR A 4 56.72 -12.79 -52.74
CA TYR A 4 55.42 -13.46 -52.80
C TYR A 4 54.48 -12.80 -51.80
N THR A 5 53.64 -11.89 -52.26
CA THR A 5 52.63 -11.23 -51.42
C THR A 5 51.46 -12.19 -51.20
N LYS A 6 51.37 -12.74 -49.99
CA LYS A 6 50.27 -13.61 -49.57
C LYS A 6 49.00 -12.77 -49.42
N ILE A 7 48.11 -12.77 -50.40
CA ILE A 7 46.81 -12.08 -50.32
C ILE A 7 45.97 -12.81 -49.26
N LYS A 8 45.67 -12.11 -48.15
CA LYS A 8 44.80 -12.61 -47.08
C LYS A 8 43.37 -12.66 -47.61
N LYS A 9 42.84 -13.86 -47.84
CA LYS A 9 41.45 -14.09 -48.23
C LYS A 9 40.54 -13.62 -47.08
N ILE A 10 39.89 -12.48 -47.24
CA ILE A 10 38.84 -12.03 -46.31
C ILE A 10 37.68 -13.01 -46.51
N ASN A 11 37.30 -13.72 -45.44
CA ASN A 11 36.22 -14.69 -45.49
C ASN A 11 34.90 -13.94 -45.72
N SER A 12 34.40 -13.97 -46.95
CA SER A 12 33.20 -13.25 -47.40
C SER A 12 31.96 -14.14 -47.36
N ASN A 13 31.78 -14.88 -46.26
CA ASN A 13 30.56 -15.64 -46.02
C ASN A 13 29.48 -14.66 -45.55
N GLY A 14 28.67 -14.18 -46.49
CA GLY A 14 27.45 -13.43 -46.17
C GLY A 14 26.37 -14.33 -45.58
N PHE A 15 25.42 -13.73 -44.86
CA PHE A 15 24.22 -14.44 -44.44
C PHE A 15 23.36 -14.78 -45.65
N THR A 16 22.82 -15.99 -45.65
CA THR A 16 21.81 -16.39 -46.62
C THR A 16 20.49 -15.68 -46.32
N LEU A 17 19.66 -15.48 -47.36
CA LEU A 17 18.35 -14.86 -47.20
C LEU A 17 17.47 -15.60 -46.20
N ILE A 18 17.55 -16.94 -46.18
CA ILE A 18 16.77 -17.78 -45.26
C ILE A 18 17.18 -17.58 -43.80
N GLU A 19 18.47 -17.39 -43.52
CA GLU A 19 18.96 -17.10 -42.17
C GLU A 19 18.47 -15.74 -41.66
N ILE A 20 18.43 -14.73 -42.54
CA ILE A 20 17.90 -13.41 -42.19
C ILE A 20 16.40 -13.49 -41.88
N ILE A 21 15.62 -14.19 -42.73
CA ILE A 21 14.18 -14.35 -42.50
C ILE A 21 13.91 -15.15 -41.23
N ALA A 22 14.64 -16.24 -40.98
CA ALA A 22 14.50 -17.02 -39.77
C ALA A 22 14.83 -16.19 -38.51
N SER A 23 15.89 -15.38 -38.57
CA SER A 23 16.27 -14.51 -37.45
C SER A 23 15.21 -13.44 -37.15
N ILE A 24 14.66 -12.81 -38.18
CA ILE A 24 13.57 -11.82 -38.02
C ILE A 24 12.29 -12.49 -37.50
N ALA A 25 11.97 -13.69 -37.99
CA ALA A 25 10.80 -14.44 -37.53
C ALA A 25 10.91 -14.82 -36.05
N ILE A 26 12.06 -15.32 -35.61
CA ILE A 26 12.31 -15.65 -34.19
C ILE A 26 12.28 -14.38 -33.34
N LEU A 27 12.92 -13.30 -33.79
CA LEU A 27 12.90 -12.03 -33.07
C LEU A 27 11.48 -11.47 -32.94
N GLY A 28 10.69 -11.53 -34.01
CA GLY A 28 9.30 -11.11 -34.00
C GLY A 28 8.45 -11.92 -33.02
N LEU A 29 8.65 -13.24 -32.96
CA LEU A 29 7.99 -14.11 -31.99
C LEU A 29 8.36 -13.73 -30.56
N VAL A 30 9.64 -13.51 -30.28
CA VAL A 30 10.11 -13.08 -28.95
C VAL A 30 9.45 -11.76 -28.56
N ILE A 31 9.51 -10.74 -29.43
CA ILE A 31 8.91 -9.43 -29.16
C ILE A 31 7.40 -9.57 -28.92
N ALA A 32 6.69 -10.36 -29.72
CA ALA A 32 5.25 -10.57 -29.56
C ALA A 32 4.89 -11.18 -28.20
N VAL A 33 5.74 -12.06 -27.66
CA VAL A 33 5.53 -12.69 -26.35
C VAL A 33 5.85 -11.73 -25.19
N PHE A 34 6.87 -10.88 -25.33
CA PHE A 34 7.30 -10.00 -24.23
C PHE A 34 6.56 -8.66 -24.18
N LEU A 35 6.05 -8.14 -25.31
CA LEU A 35 5.35 -6.85 -25.34
C LEU A 35 4.18 -6.73 -24.34
N PRO A 36 3.33 -7.75 -24.14
CA PRO A 36 2.21 -7.66 -23.20
C PRO A 36 2.62 -7.51 -21.72
N ILE A 37 3.88 -7.77 -21.37
CA ILE A 37 4.37 -7.71 -19.98
C ILE A 37 4.60 -6.25 -19.54
N PHE A 38 4.96 -5.35 -20.46
CA PHE A 38 5.28 -3.96 -20.10
C PHE A 38 4.12 -3.19 -19.43
N PRO A 39 2.88 -3.23 -19.95
CA PRO A 39 1.75 -2.59 -19.27
C PRO A 39 1.50 -3.16 -17.87
N GLN A 40 1.69 -4.47 -17.69
CA GLN A 40 1.51 -5.13 -16.40
C GLN A 40 2.57 -4.67 -15.38
N MET A 41 3.85 -4.63 -15.78
CA MET A 41 4.93 -4.12 -14.93
C MET A 41 4.71 -2.66 -14.51
N MET A 42 4.25 -1.81 -15.44
CA MET A 42 3.95 -0.41 -15.12
C MET A 42 2.80 -0.31 -14.11
N SER A 43 1.78 -1.15 -14.21
CA SER A 43 0.70 -1.20 -13.22
C SER A 43 1.19 -1.67 -11.85
N TRP A 44 2.06 -2.67 -11.80
CA TRP A 44 2.63 -3.15 -10.53
C TRP A 44 3.51 -2.10 -9.87
N SER A 45 4.34 -1.40 -10.64
CA SER A 45 5.16 -0.28 -10.14
C SER A 45 4.28 0.79 -9.50
N LYS A 46 3.21 1.22 -10.18
CA LYS A 46 2.28 2.22 -9.63
C LYS A 46 1.60 1.75 -8.34
N ASN A 47 1.21 0.48 -8.29
CA ASN A 47 0.59 -0.08 -7.09
C ASN A 47 1.59 -0.13 -5.92
N ALA A 48 2.84 -0.53 -6.17
CA ALA A 48 3.90 -0.55 -5.16
C ALA A 48 4.21 0.86 -4.64
N ASP A 49 4.28 1.86 -5.53
CA ASP A 49 4.47 3.25 -5.14
C ASP A 49 3.31 3.75 -4.25
N ASN A 50 2.06 3.44 -4.62
CA ASN A 50 0.88 3.80 -3.82
C ASN A 50 0.87 3.11 -2.46
N GLU A 51 1.28 1.84 -2.40
CA GLU A 51 1.36 1.07 -1.16
C GLU A 51 2.43 1.63 -0.21
N LEU A 52 3.59 2.02 -0.73
CA LEU A 52 4.64 2.68 0.05
C LEU A 52 4.18 4.03 0.62
N VAL A 53 3.49 4.84 -0.20
CA VAL A 53 2.93 6.13 0.25
C VAL A 53 1.88 5.89 1.34
N ALA A 54 0.94 4.98 1.12
CA ALA A 54 -0.11 4.65 2.09
C ALA A 54 0.48 4.07 3.39
N SER A 55 1.51 3.25 3.31
CA SER A 55 2.18 2.68 4.49
C SER A 55 2.87 3.75 5.34
N ASN A 56 3.51 4.73 4.71
CA ASN A 56 4.08 5.87 5.44
C ASN A 56 2.97 6.75 6.05
N LEU A 57 1.86 6.90 5.33
CA LEU A 57 0.71 7.69 5.79
C LEU A 57 0.06 7.11 7.05
N LEU A 58 0.02 5.78 7.19
CA LEU A 58 -0.56 5.11 8.36
C LEU A 58 0.04 5.59 9.69
N SER A 59 1.35 5.83 9.74
CA SER A 59 2.01 6.33 10.96
C SER A 59 1.57 7.75 11.30
N GLN A 60 1.42 8.59 10.28
CA GLN A 60 0.94 9.96 10.45
C GLN A 60 -0.51 9.96 10.92
N VAL A 61 -1.38 9.20 10.27
CA VAL A 61 -2.80 9.07 10.63
C VAL A 61 -2.96 8.52 12.05
N ALA A 62 -2.16 7.53 12.45
CA ALA A 62 -2.20 7.00 13.81
C ALA A 62 -1.84 8.08 14.85
N ASN A 63 -0.85 8.91 14.55
CA ASN A 63 -0.50 10.03 15.42
C ASN A 63 -1.60 11.10 15.46
N ASP A 64 -2.14 11.46 14.30
CA ASP A 64 -3.20 12.46 14.20
C ASP A 64 -4.46 12.01 14.94
N ILE A 65 -4.83 10.72 14.86
CA ILE A 65 -5.94 10.14 15.65
C ILE A 65 -5.63 10.19 17.14
N LYS A 66 -4.40 9.88 17.55
CA LYS A 66 -3.99 9.87 18.97
C LYS A 66 -4.05 11.27 19.58
N GLU A 67 -3.66 12.29 18.84
CA GLU A 67 -3.64 13.69 19.28
C GLU A 67 -5.00 14.39 19.16
N ASN A 68 -5.97 13.77 18.47
CA ASN A 68 -7.26 14.37 18.21
C ASN A 68 -8.30 14.04 19.30
N GLU A 69 -8.58 15.03 20.14
CA GLU A 69 -9.55 14.92 21.23
C GLU A 69 -10.98 14.63 20.75
N VAL A 70 -11.38 15.10 19.57
CA VAL A 70 -12.74 14.88 19.03
C VAL A 70 -12.94 13.41 18.71
N ILE A 71 -11.95 12.80 18.02
CA ILE A 71 -11.96 11.37 17.69
C ILE A 71 -11.91 10.54 18.97
N PHE A 72 -11.05 10.91 19.91
CA PHE A 72 -10.95 10.20 21.18
C PHE A 72 -12.27 10.22 21.98
N ASN A 73 -12.95 11.37 22.02
CA ASN A 73 -14.24 11.49 22.68
C ASN A 73 -15.34 10.70 21.96
N ASP A 74 -15.36 10.68 20.62
CA ASP A 74 -16.29 9.86 19.85
C ASP A 74 -16.11 8.36 20.16
N ILE A 75 -14.85 7.90 20.23
CA ILE A 75 -14.53 6.53 20.62
C ILE A 75 -15.02 6.24 22.04
N LYS A 76 -14.73 7.12 23.00
CA LYS A 76 -15.09 6.90 24.41
C LYS A 76 -16.60 6.84 24.62
N ILE A 77 -17.37 7.77 24.05
CA ILE A 77 -18.83 7.80 24.20
C ILE A 77 -19.44 6.52 23.61
N ASN A 78 -19.03 6.12 22.40
CA ASN A 78 -19.67 5.00 21.71
C ASN A 78 -19.22 3.61 22.22
N LEU A 79 -18.00 3.48 22.75
CA LEU A 79 -17.51 2.20 23.29
C LEU A 79 -17.86 1.97 24.76
N VAL A 80 -17.94 3.02 25.58
CA VAL A 80 -18.13 2.90 27.03
C VAL A 80 -19.60 2.94 27.42
N GLU A 81 -20.40 3.80 26.79
CA GLU A 81 -21.73 4.11 27.32
C GLU A 81 -22.86 3.22 26.79
N ASP A 82 -22.71 2.59 25.62
CA ASP A 82 -23.90 2.01 24.94
C ASP A 82 -23.66 0.65 24.25
N HIS A 83 -22.47 0.37 23.72
CA HIS A 83 -22.24 -0.85 22.92
C HIS A 83 -20.83 -1.43 23.14
N HIS A 84 -20.72 -2.59 23.80
CA HIS A 84 -19.44 -3.31 23.91
C HIS A 84 -19.06 -3.94 22.55
N TYR A 85 -18.34 -3.20 21.70
CA TYR A 85 -17.82 -3.72 20.44
C TYR A 85 -16.67 -4.70 20.69
N ASN A 86 -16.97 -5.99 20.62
CA ASN A 86 -16.00 -7.06 20.85
C ASN A 86 -15.31 -7.49 19.54
N CYS A 87 -14.00 -7.31 19.53
CA CYS A 87 -13.08 -7.79 18.51
C CYS A 87 -13.24 -9.29 18.15
N GLU A 88 -13.45 -10.17 19.12
CA GLU A 88 -13.61 -11.63 18.95
C GLU A 88 -14.90 -12.01 18.22
N ARG A 89 -15.91 -11.13 18.29
CA ARG A 89 -17.21 -11.32 17.63
C ARG A 89 -17.29 -10.59 16.30
N ASN A 90 -16.16 -10.07 15.80
CA ASN A 90 -16.10 -9.19 14.64
C ASN A 90 -17.03 -7.98 14.77
N GLN A 91 -17.20 -7.47 15.99
CA GLN A 91 -17.97 -6.26 16.27
C GLN A 91 -16.99 -5.10 16.40
N THR A 92 -17.08 -4.16 15.47
CA THR A 92 -16.26 -2.95 15.43
C THR A 92 -17.16 -1.73 15.32
N TYR A 93 -16.74 -0.64 15.95
CA TYR A 93 -17.30 0.68 15.76
C TYR A 93 -16.53 1.40 14.65
N SER A 94 -17.21 1.79 13.58
CA SER A 94 -16.61 2.66 12.55
C SER A 94 -16.80 4.10 12.96
N ILE A 95 -15.70 4.86 13.05
CA ILE A 95 -15.75 6.27 13.43
C ILE A 95 -16.55 7.05 12.38
N GLN A 96 -17.43 7.92 12.85
CA GLN A 96 -18.29 8.71 11.98
C GLN A 96 -17.47 9.68 11.12
N ARG A 97 -17.95 9.95 9.90
CA ARG A 97 -17.29 10.88 8.98
C ARG A 97 -17.09 12.27 9.59
N ASP A 98 -18.09 12.79 10.28
CA ASP A 98 -18.01 14.12 10.91
C ASP A 98 -16.87 14.23 11.94
N ALA A 99 -16.52 13.14 12.63
CA ALA A 99 -15.37 13.11 13.53
C ALA A 99 -14.05 12.99 12.75
N LEU A 100 -14.03 12.22 11.65
CA LEU A 100 -12.88 12.10 10.75
C LEU A 100 -12.60 13.39 9.96
N ASP A 101 -13.60 14.24 9.70
CA ASP A 101 -13.46 15.55 9.05
C ASP A 101 -12.59 16.53 9.86
N THR A 102 -12.27 16.18 11.12
CA THR A 102 -11.32 16.94 11.95
C THR A 102 -9.85 16.57 11.69
N LEU A 103 -9.59 15.49 10.93
CA LEU A 103 -8.25 15.14 10.45
C LEU A 103 -7.85 16.04 9.28
N PRO A 104 -6.54 16.27 9.07
CA PRO A 104 -6.07 16.97 7.89
C PRO A 104 -6.35 16.17 6.61
N ASP A 105 -6.52 16.88 5.49
CA ASP A 105 -6.58 16.25 4.17
C ASP A 105 -5.22 15.62 3.84
N TYR A 106 -5.24 14.35 3.42
CA TYR A 106 -4.03 13.61 3.07
C TYR A 106 -3.83 13.59 1.55
N ASP A 107 -3.38 14.72 1.02
CA ASP A 107 -3.05 14.87 -0.40
C ASP A 107 -1.54 14.65 -0.66
N LEU A 108 -1.20 13.50 -1.24
CA LEU A 108 0.20 13.14 -1.56
C LEU A 108 0.34 12.81 -3.05
N ASN A 109 1.33 13.41 -3.70
CA ASN A 109 1.64 13.18 -5.12
C ASN A 109 0.44 13.38 -6.07
N LYS A 110 -0.40 14.40 -5.80
CA LYS A 110 -1.64 14.71 -6.57
C LYS A 110 -2.71 13.62 -6.48
N SER A 111 -2.61 12.73 -5.51
CA SER A 111 -3.63 11.75 -5.16
C SER A 111 -4.15 12.07 -3.77
N SER A 112 -5.46 11.98 -3.61
CA SER A 112 -6.13 12.17 -2.32
C SER A 112 -6.39 10.81 -1.69
N TYR A 113 -6.12 10.70 -0.39
CA TYR A 113 -6.26 9.47 0.38
C TYR A 113 -7.34 9.64 1.44
N ASP A 114 -8.30 8.72 1.44
CA ASP A 114 -9.35 8.62 2.44
C ASP A 114 -8.91 7.70 3.58
N VAL A 115 -9.30 8.06 4.80
CA VAL A 115 -9.03 7.28 6.01
C VAL A 115 -10.33 6.68 6.52
N ALA A 116 -10.33 5.38 6.78
CA ALA A 116 -11.37 4.72 7.55
C ALA A 116 -10.78 4.16 8.85
N VAL A 117 -11.49 4.36 9.96
CA VAL A 117 -11.05 3.94 11.28
C VAL A 117 -12.13 3.07 11.91
N GLU A 118 -11.72 1.89 12.34
CA GLU A 118 -12.57 0.92 13.04
C GLU A 118 -11.97 0.63 14.40
N VAL A 119 -12.78 0.66 15.46
CA VAL A 119 -12.32 0.44 16.83
C VAL A 119 -13.09 -0.70 17.45
N CYS A 120 -12.40 -1.55 18.21
CA CYS A 120 -13.02 -2.55 19.06
C CYS A 120 -12.17 -2.74 20.32
N GLN A 121 -12.72 -3.41 21.32
CA GLN A 121 -12.00 -3.84 22.50
C GLN A 121 -12.14 -5.36 22.64
N SER A 122 -11.04 -6.07 22.89
CA SER A 122 -11.11 -7.49 23.21
C SER A 122 -11.67 -7.69 24.61
N ASN A 123 -12.40 -8.79 24.80
CA ASN A 123 -12.80 -9.26 26.13
C ASN A 123 -11.66 -9.93 26.89
N GLU A 124 -10.48 -10.10 26.26
CA GLU A 124 -9.28 -10.52 26.97
C GLU A 124 -9.02 -9.59 28.15
N TYR A 125 -8.86 -10.19 29.33
CA TYR A 125 -8.73 -9.50 30.61
C TYR A 125 -7.69 -8.36 30.57
N LYS A 126 -6.64 -8.51 29.75
CA LYS A 126 -5.55 -7.53 29.63
C LYS A 126 -5.94 -6.24 28.92
N GLU A 127 -6.66 -6.30 27.79
CA GLU A 127 -7.03 -5.07 27.07
C GLU A 127 -8.02 -4.23 27.88
N LYS A 128 -9.01 -4.90 28.48
CA LYS A 128 -10.02 -4.22 29.30
C LYS A 128 -9.46 -3.68 30.61
N GLU A 129 -8.57 -4.41 31.28
CA GLU A 129 -7.92 -3.94 32.52
C GLU A 129 -6.96 -2.78 32.26
N LEU A 130 -6.31 -2.75 31.09
CA LEU A 130 -5.39 -1.69 30.70
C LEU A 130 -6.08 -0.51 29.99
N GLY A 131 -7.41 -0.53 29.84
CA GLY A 131 -8.15 0.52 29.14
C GLY A 131 -7.68 0.70 27.69
N LEU A 132 -7.32 -0.40 27.01
CA LEU A 132 -6.83 -0.41 25.65
C LEU A 132 -7.97 -0.64 24.66
N TYR A 133 -7.97 0.13 23.59
CA TYR A 133 -8.87 -0.01 22.45
C TYR A 133 -8.04 -0.30 21.21
N ARG A 134 -8.35 -1.41 20.53
CA ARG A 134 -7.69 -1.78 19.30
C ARG A 134 -8.32 -1.02 18.15
N THR A 135 -7.51 -0.20 17.50
CA THR A 135 -7.91 0.65 16.38
C THR A 135 -7.28 0.12 15.10
N HIS A 136 -8.11 -0.06 14.08
CA HIS A 136 -7.76 -0.49 12.75
C HIS A 136 -7.90 0.70 11.80
N ILE A 137 -6.79 1.15 11.23
CA ILE A 137 -6.76 2.23 10.25
C ILE A 137 -6.66 1.61 8.86
N LYS A 138 -7.48 2.08 7.93
CA LYS A 138 -7.42 1.72 6.53
C LYS A 138 -7.22 2.98 5.70
N ILE A 139 -6.24 2.93 4.80
CA ILE A 139 -5.98 3.97 3.79
C ILE A 139 -6.56 3.52 2.46
N GLN A 140 -7.35 4.39 1.85
CA GLN A 140 -8.08 4.15 0.61
C GLN A 140 -7.74 5.29 -0.36
N ALA A 141 -7.70 5.04 -1.67
CA ALA A 141 -7.56 6.12 -2.65
C ALA A 141 -8.64 5.99 -3.73
N GLY A 142 -9.50 7.00 -3.81
CA GLY A 142 -10.54 7.17 -4.83
C GLY A 142 -11.70 6.17 -4.82
N ASN A 143 -11.54 4.99 -4.24
CA ASN A 143 -12.61 4.00 -4.02
C ASN A 143 -12.63 3.55 -2.54
N PRO A 144 -13.72 3.80 -1.81
CA PRO A 144 -13.84 3.43 -0.40
C PRO A 144 -13.89 1.92 -0.13
N GLU A 145 -14.08 1.08 -1.15
CA GLU A 145 -14.04 -0.38 -0.98
C GLU A 145 -12.63 -0.97 -1.19
N LYS A 146 -11.68 -0.18 -1.72
CA LYS A 146 -10.32 -0.64 -2.02
C LYS A 146 -9.33 -0.08 -1.01
N THR A 147 -9.05 -0.87 0.02
CA THR A 147 -7.91 -0.64 0.92
C THR A 147 -6.60 -0.79 0.16
N ILE A 148 -5.72 0.20 0.28
CA ILE A 148 -4.35 0.17 -0.25
C ILE A 148 -3.40 -0.33 0.81
N SER A 149 -3.58 0.13 2.05
CA SER A 149 -2.77 -0.28 3.19
C SER A 149 -3.61 -0.16 4.48
N ASP A 150 -3.32 -1.01 5.45
CA ASP A 150 -3.95 -0.99 6.76
C ASP A 150 -2.93 -1.25 7.88
N THR A 151 -3.30 -0.85 9.09
CA THR A 151 -2.53 -1.17 10.30
C THR A 151 -3.44 -1.24 11.52
N TYR A 152 -2.94 -1.89 12.56
CA TYR A 152 -3.54 -1.90 13.88
C TYR A 152 -2.66 -1.14 14.87
N PHE A 153 -3.29 -0.36 15.74
CA PHE A 153 -2.63 0.26 16.90
C PHE A 153 -3.58 0.28 18.10
N TYR A 154 -3.06 0.61 19.28
CA TYR A 154 -3.86 0.69 20.50
C TYR A 154 -3.99 2.13 20.98
N LEU A 155 -5.21 2.52 21.33
CA LEU A 155 -5.52 3.75 22.05
C LEU A 155 -5.74 3.43 23.53
N THR A 156 -5.30 4.31 24.41
CA THR A 156 -5.45 4.21 25.87
C THR A 156 -6.54 5.17 26.37
N GLU A 157 -7.32 4.80 27.39
CA GLU A 157 -8.36 5.64 28.02
C GLU A 157 -7.91 7.05 28.48
N ASP A 158 -6.62 7.24 28.73
CA ASP A 158 -6.06 8.51 29.20
C ASP A 158 -5.57 9.44 28.09
N GLY A 159 -5.84 9.16 26.81
CA GLY A 159 -5.43 10.04 25.73
C GLY A 159 -3.91 10.20 25.60
N GLY A 160 -3.17 9.09 25.73
CA GLY A 160 -1.81 9.00 25.21
C GLY A 160 -0.73 9.83 25.91
N THR A 161 -0.50 9.62 27.20
CA THR A 161 0.85 9.78 27.78
C THR A 161 1.23 8.50 28.50
N ASN A 162 1.93 7.59 27.83
CA ASN A 162 3.06 6.84 28.39
C ASN A 162 3.83 6.19 27.25
N GLU A 163 5.14 6.19 27.44
CA GLU A 163 6.21 5.96 26.47
C GLU A 163 6.27 4.54 25.91
N GLU A 164 7.01 4.43 24.81
CA GLU A 164 7.70 3.25 24.26
C GLU A 164 7.71 2.01 25.17
N ILE A 165 7.22 0.88 24.62
CA ILE A 165 7.71 -0.46 24.94
C ILE A 165 8.09 -1.15 23.63
#